data_AF-A0A2U0UIL4-F1
#
_entry.id   AF-A0A2U0UIL4-F1
#
_cell.length_a   1.000
_cell.length_b   1.000
_cell.length_c   1.000
_cell.angle_alpha   90.00
_cell.angle_beta   90.00
_cell.angle_gamma   90.00
#
_symmetry.space_group_name_H-M   'P 1'
#
loop_
_entity.id
_entity.type
_entity.pdbx_description
1 polymer ?
#
loop_
_entity_poly.entity_id
_entity_poly.type
_entity_poly.pdbx_seq_one_letter_code
_entity_poly.pdbx_strand_id
1 'polypeptide(L)'
;MDITDEEKAQHYLSHIGYYRLSAYMFPLLSIPKERQLFKPGVTFSKVMMLYRFDKKILLSSYTHIKQSILHSCHYANQNVTSVDYIANRPIEGIL
;
A
#
# COMPACT_ATOMS: atom_id res chain seq x y z
N MET A 1 22.20 -0.49 17.77
CA MET A 1 21.11 0.29 17.14
C MET A 1 20.84 1.43 18.10
N ASP A 2 20.85 2.66 17.60
CA ASP A 2 20.59 3.83 18.45
C ASP A 2 19.08 4.10 18.53
N ILE A 3 18.58 4.16 19.77
CA ILE A 3 17.18 4.43 20.08
C ILE A 3 17.17 5.73 20.88
N THR A 4 16.90 6.82 20.16
CA THR A 4 16.92 8.18 20.70
C THR A 4 15.70 8.50 21.56
N ASP A 5 14.61 7.74 21.41
CA ASP A 5 13.34 7.94 22.11
C ASP A 5 12.66 6.58 22.29
N GLU A 6 12.86 5.98 23.47
CA GLU A 6 12.33 4.66 23.82
C GLU A 6 10.80 4.65 23.93
N GLU A 7 10.18 5.71 24.44
CA GLU A 7 8.72 5.82 24.54
C GLU A 7 8.07 5.80 23.15
N LYS A 8 8.61 6.58 22.20
CA LYS A 8 8.16 6.51 20.80
C LYS A 8 8.38 5.13 20.22
N ALA A 9 9.54 4.52 20.44
CA ALA A 9 9.83 3.19 19.92
C ALA A 9 8.83 2.15 20.44
N GLN A 10 8.49 2.19 21.73
CA GLN A 10 7.49 1.32 22.34
C GLN A 10 6.09 1.58 21.79
N HIS A 11 5.70 2.85 21.64
CA HIS A 11 4.42 3.23 21.04
C HIS A 11 4.28 2.72 19.60
N TYR A 12 5.34 2.82 18.79
CA TYR A 12 5.33 2.29 17.43
C TYR A 12 5.31 0.76 17.39
N LEU A 13 6.03 0.09 18.30
CA LEU A 13 6.01 -1.37 18.41
C LEU A 13 4.62 -1.90 18.78
N SER A 14 3.88 -1.20 19.64
CA SER A 14 2.51 -1.59 20.00
C SER A 14 1.50 -1.33 18.88
N HIS A 15 1.65 -0.24 18.12
CA HIS A 15 0.70 0.13 17.07
C HIS A 15 0.94 -0.58 15.72
N ILE A 16 2.20 -0.78 15.31
CA ILE A 16 2.54 -1.41 14.03
C ILE A 16 2.70 -2.94 14.18
N GLY A 17 3.12 -3.37 15.37
CA GLY A 17 3.43 -4.76 15.68
C GLY A 17 4.90 -5.09 15.42
N TYR A 18 5.53 -5.72 16.42
CA TYR A 18 6.94 -6.14 16.38
C TYR A 18 7.28 -7.00 15.15
N TYR A 19 6.41 -7.95 14.78
CA TYR A 19 6.65 -8.86 13.66
C TYR A 19 6.77 -8.14 12.30
N ARG A 20 5.97 -7.09 12.07
CA ARG A 20 6.07 -6.31 10.83
C ARG A 20 7.35 -5.48 10.83
N LEU A 21 7.69 -4.88 11.97
CA LEU A 21 8.86 -4.02 12.08
C LEU A 21 10.17 -4.82 11.97
N SER A 22 10.23 -6.03 12.53
CA SER A 22 11.42 -6.89 12.51
C SER A 22 11.83 -7.30 11.09
N ALA A 23 10.89 -7.45 10.16
CA ALA A 23 11.18 -7.68 8.75
C ALA A 23 12.00 -6.53 8.13
N TYR A 24 11.70 -5.28 8.53
CA TYR A 24 12.44 -4.09 8.08
C TYR A 24 13.79 -3.89 8.79
N MET A 25 14.00 -4.57 9.93
CA MET A 25 15.29 -4.59 10.65
C MET A 25 16.31 -5.50 9.96
N PHE A 26 15.85 -6.61 9.37
CA PHE A 26 16.69 -7.64 8.73
C PHE A 26 17.68 -7.14 7.65
N PRO A 27 17.34 -6.20 6.75
CA PRO A 27 18.29 -5.63 5.78
C PRO A 27 19.34 -4.71 6.41
N LEU A 28 19.09 -4.22 7.63
CA LEU A 28 19.99 -3.32 8.37
C LEU A 28 20.98 -4.07 9.26
N LEU A 29 20.86 -5.40 9.36
CA LEU A 29 21.83 -6.25 10.04
C LEU A 29 23.17 -6.26 9.31
N SER A 30 24.26 -6.22 10.08
CA SER A 30 25.61 -6.45 9.58
C SER A 30 25.79 -7.92 9.22
N ILE A 31 26.63 -8.19 8.23
CA ILE A 31 27.07 -9.55 7.91
C ILE A 31 28.24 -9.86 8.84
N PRO A 32 28.26 -11.00 9.55
CA PRO A 32 27.35 -12.15 9.48
C PRO A 32 26.00 -11.91 10.20
N LYS A 33 24.88 -12.32 9.59
CA LYS A 33 23.52 -12.07 10.12
C LYS A 33 23.20 -12.85 11.39
N GLU A 34 23.94 -13.93 11.66
CA GLU A 34 23.78 -14.79 12.83
C GLU A 34 24.10 -14.05 14.13
N ARG A 35 24.94 -13.00 14.05
CA ARG A 35 25.30 -12.18 15.21
C ARG A 35 24.16 -11.26 15.65
N GLN A 36 23.10 -11.11 14.83
CA GLN A 36 22.00 -10.16 15.03
C GLN A 36 22.47 -8.72 15.34
N LEU A 37 23.69 -8.39 14.90
CA LEU A 37 24.27 -7.07 15.07
C LEU A 37 23.77 -6.17 13.96
N PHE A 38 23.44 -4.93 14.32
CA PHE A 38 23.07 -3.90 13.36
C PHE A 38 24.32 -3.24 12.79
N LYS A 39 24.23 -2.78 11.54
CA LYS A 39 25.28 -1.95 10.94
C LYS A 39 25.51 -0.67 11.79
N PRO A 40 26.73 -0.15 11.85
CA PRO A 40 27.01 1.09 12.57
C PRO A 40 26.17 2.24 12.02
N GLY A 41 25.65 3.09 12.91
CA GLY A 41 24.79 4.22 12.54
C GLY A 41 23.35 3.86 12.14
N VAL A 42 22.89 2.62 12.40
CA VAL A 42 21.47 2.26 12.28
C VAL A 42 20.70 2.81 13.48
N THR A 43 19.72 3.66 13.18
CA THR A 43 18.79 4.25 14.15
C THR A 43 17.40 3.66 13.95
N PHE A 44 16.57 3.70 14.99
CA PHE A 44 15.15 3.33 14.89
C PHE A 44 14.40 4.13 13.81
N SER A 45 14.78 5.41 13.65
CA SER A 45 14.21 6.29 12.62
C SER A 45 14.41 5.76 11.20
N LYS A 46 15.56 5.13 10.88
CA LYS A 46 15.80 4.52 9.55
C LYS A 46 14.82 3.38 9.25
N VAL A 47 14.50 2.58 10.26
CA VAL A 47 13.55 1.47 10.09
C VAL A 47 12.14 2.01 9.90
N MET A 48 11.81 3.04 10.67
CA MET A 48 10.52 3.72 10.54
C MET A 48 10.38 4.42 9.17
N MET A 49 11.47 4.95 8.62
CA MET A 49 11.51 5.52 7.27
C MET A 49 11.20 4.46 6.21
N LEU A 50 11.83 3.28 6.29
CA LEU A 50 11.54 2.14 5.41
C LEU A 50 10.07 1.71 5.48
N TYR A 51 9.53 1.56 6.70
CA TYR A 51 8.12 1.22 6.90
C TYR A 51 7.17 2.27 6.27
N ARG A 52 7.41 3.56 6.50
CA ARG A 52 6.58 4.65 5.97
C ARG A 52 6.64 4.72 4.45
N PHE A 53 7.83 4.49 3.88
CA PHE A 53 8.04 4.45 2.44
C PHE A 53 7.20 3.35 1.78
N ASP A 54 7.31 2.12 2.29
CA ASP A 54 6.53 0.97 1.80
C ASP A 54 5.02 1.20 1.91
N LYS A 55 4.55 1.73 3.05
CA LYS A 55 3.13 2.05 3.25
C LYS A 55 2.62 3.08 2.25
N LYS A 56 3.44 4.08 1.91
CA LYS A 56 3.10 5.09 0.91
C LYS A 56 3.01 4.48 -0.49
N ILE A 57 3.95 3.60 -0.85
CA ILE A 57 3.91 2.88 -2.13
C ILE A 57 2.64 2.04 -2.22
N LEU A 58 2.36 1.21 -1.20
CA LEU A 58 1.16 0.37 -1.18
C LEU A 58 -0.13 1.18 -1.33
N LEU A 59 -0.24 2.31 -0.63
CA LEU A 59 -1.40 3.20 -0.75
C LEU A 59 -1.51 3.79 -2.16
N SER A 60 -0.40 4.25 -2.72
CA SER A 60 -0.36 4.78 -4.09
C SER A 60 -0.79 3.72 -5.09
N SER A 61 -0.17 2.54 -5.07
CA SER A 61 -0.50 1.44 -5.96
C SER A 61 -1.95 1.00 -5.83
N TYR A 62 -2.45 0.86 -4.60
CA TYR A 62 -3.86 0.51 -4.36
C TYR A 62 -4.82 1.56 -4.91
N THR A 63 -4.52 2.85 -4.69
CA THR A 63 -5.33 3.95 -5.20
C THR A 63 -5.38 3.91 -6.73
N HIS A 64 -4.24 3.70 -7.39
CA HIS A 64 -4.17 3.60 -8.85
C HIS A 64 -4.93 2.38 -9.40
N ILE A 65 -4.80 1.21 -8.76
CA ILE A 65 -5.54 0.00 -9.15
C ILE A 65 -7.04 0.22 -9.00
N LYS A 66 -7.47 0.75 -7.85
CA LYS A 66 -8.88 1.05 -7.58
C LYS A 66 -9.44 2.03 -8.61
N GLN A 67 -8.69 3.07 -8.96
CA GLN A 67 -9.10 4.04 -9.99
C GLN A 67 -9.25 3.37 -11.36
N SER A 68 -8.30 2.51 -11.75
CA SER A 68 -8.36 1.77 -13.01
C SER A 68 -9.60 0.85 -13.10
N ILE A 69 -9.88 0.10 -12.03
CA ILE A 69 -11.06 -0.77 -11.96
C ILE A 69 -12.35 0.07 -12.02
N LEU A 70 -12.44 1.15 -11.25
CA LEU A 70 -13.61 2.04 -11.27
C LEU A 70 -13.85 2.65 -12.66
N HIS A 71 -12.79 3.06 -13.35
CA HIS A 71 -12.90 3.61 -14.70
C HIS A 71 -13.39 2.55 -15.69
N SER A 72 -12.90 1.32 -15.56
CA SER A 72 -13.34 0.17 -16.35
C SER A 72 -14.82 -0.17 -16.12
N CYS A 73 -15.26 -0.20 -14.85
CA CYS A 73 -16.67 -0.40 -14.49
C CYS A 73 -17.57 0.73 -15.00
N HIS A 74 -17.11 1.97 -14.93
CA HIS A 74 -17.86 3.12 -15.46
C HIS A 74 -18.03 3.01 -16.98
N TYR A 75 -16.97 2.68 -17.71
CA TYR A 75 -17.02 2.45 -19.15
C TYR A 75 -17.95 1.29 -19.52
N ALA A 76 -17.88 0.16 -18.81
CA ALA A 76 -18.79 -0.96 -19.02
C ALA A 76 -20.26 -0.56 -18.81
N ASN A 77 -20.57 0.17 -17.73
CA ASN A 77 -21.93 0.65 -17.47
C ASN A 77 -22.45 1.60 -18.55
N GLN A 78 -21.63 2.54 -19.04
CA GLN A 78 -22.04 3.43 -20.14
C GLN A 78 -22.36 2.68 -21.45
N ASN A 79 -21.61 1.60 -21.73
CA ASN A 79 -21.86 0.78 -22.92
C ASN A 79 -23.10 -0.10 -22.74
N VAL A 80 -23.33 -0.65 -21.54
CA VAL A 80 -24.54 -1.42 -21.23
C VAL A 80 -25.78 -0.53 -21.34
N THR A 81 -25.77 0.67 -20.75
CA THR A 81 -26.92 1.60 -20.88
C THR A 81 -27.15 2.07 -22.31
N SER A 82 -26.10 2.22 -23.12
CA SER A 82 -26.24 2.58 -24.54
C SER A 82 -26.83 1.45 -25.37
N VAL A 83 -26.46 0.19 -25.11
CA VAL A 83 -27.02 -0.99 -25.79
C VAL A 83 -28.48 -1.22 -25.36
N ASP A 84 -28.79 -1.08 -24.07
CA ASP A 84 -30.16 -1.18 -23.55
C ASP A 84 -31.08 -0.08 -24.09
N TYR A 85 -30.54 1.14 -24.30
CA TYR A 85 -31.26 2.24 -24.93
C TYR A 85 -31.54 1.98 -26.42
N ILE A 86 -30.59 1.39 -27.15
CA ILE A 86 -30.78 1.02 -28.56
C ILE A 86 -31.76 -0.16 -28.68
N ALA A 87 -31.67 -1.16 -27.80
CA ALA A 87 -32.53 -2.35 -27.79
C ALA A 87 -33.98 -2.04 -27.40
N ASN A 88 -34.21 -1.02 -26.56
CA ASN A 88 -35.55 -0.59 -26.14
C ASN A 88 -36.09 0.65 -26.88
N ARG A 89 -35.55 1.00 -28.05
CA ARG A 89 -36.19 2.04 -28.86
C ARG A 89 -37.59 1.57 -29.27
N PRO A 90 -38.66 2.35 -28.99
CA PRO A 90 -39.97 2.06 -29.55
C PRO A 90 -39.89 2.11 -31.07
N ILE A 91 -40.37 1.07 -31.74
CA ILE A 91 -40.52 1.02 -33.20
C ILE A 91 -41.76 1.85 -33.58
N GLU A 92 -41.79 3.12 -33.23
CA GLU A 92 -42.85 4.06 -33.62
C GLU A 92 -42.29 4.91 -34.75
N GLY A 93 -42.34 4.39 -35.99
CA GLY A 93 -41.86 5.14 -37.15
C GLY A 93 -41.57 4.36 -38.44
N ILE A 94 -41.93 3.09 -38.56
CA ILE A 94 -41.94 2.39 -39.85
C ILE A 94 -43.34 1.82 -40.08
N LEU A 95 -44.10 2.56 -40.88
CA LEU A 95 -45.51 2.40 -41.31
C LEU A 95 -46.59 2.75 -40.28
#